data_AF-A0A1T5GP82-F1
#
_entry.id   AF-A0A1T5GP82-F1
#
_cell.length_a   1.000
_cell.length_b   1.000
_cell.length_c   1.000
_cell.angle_alpha   90.00
_cell.angle_beta   90.00
_cell.angle_gamma   90.00
#
_symmetry.space_group_name_H-M   'P 1'
#
loop_
_entity.id
_entity.type
_entity.pdbx_description
1 polymer ?
#
loop_
_entity_poly.entity_id
_entity_poly.type
_entity_poly.pdbx_seq_one_letter_code
_entity_poly.pdbx_strand_id
1 'polypeptide(L)'
;MVSGPFIVAQPAEKVSTWKGFEKIDFTFENRNAWFVKPQKAIAGNPWVWRAHFPTWHTEMDSILLSRGFHIAYINTNDMFAHPKAMQVWDAFYDYLVNQKHFAPKVALEGVSRGGLYVYGWAKRNPDKVSCIYAEAPVCDPKSWPGGKGKGPGSEKDWAAWLKLFNLSEEEAAKFTDIPLNDLAGLAAFKVPIIHVIGLKDKHVPAEENSDLLVKNYMQLGGPISVYPMTRGEQEMEGHHFPIEHPEYFANFIEQHSVPVQKPLAHKPYIQVNKGLGNAFDKFKKEKKGTVAFLGGSITHNPGWRDKTAQYLKEHFPDTDFTFIAAGIPSLGSTPHAFRFTRDVLAKGTPDLLFLEAAVNDRGNGFSEKAQIRGLEGILRHLYAANPKANVVLMAFAEPMKNTDYENGKEPLEVAVHERVAKHYGAAYINLAKEVYDRIAAGEFSWKYDFKDLHPSPYGQEVYFQTIKELIKTDSGTVTDAITLPAALDKFSYEKGSYHEITESKNLKGFSVNPDWKPADKTPTRPGFVNVPMLVGEQPNASLDLEFKGRGVGIAIISGPDAGKITYTIDGKKSQPLDLFTPWSNQLHLPWYLMLGDELSPGKHKLHLTIANDKNEKSTGNACRIVYFLVNE
;
A
#
# COMPACT_ATOMS: atom_id res chain seq x y z
N MET A 1 -26.38 -24.64 2.92
CA MET A 1 -25.67 -25.40 1.86
C MET A 1 -24.85 -24.39 1.08
N VAL A 2 -23.56 -24.33 1.38
CA VAL A 2 -22.62 -23.34 0.85
C VAL A 2 -22.05 -23.88 -0.45
N SER A 3 -22.23 -23.14 -1.55
CA SER A 3 -21.51 -23.38 -2.80
C SER A 3 -20.03 -23.10 -2.57
N GLY A 4 -19.23 -24.16 -2.46
CA GLY A 4 -17.77 -24.06 -2.41
C GLY A 4 -17.22 -23.44 -3.70
N PRO A 5 -15.98 -22.93 -3.68
CA PRO A 5 -15.32 -22.46 -4.88
C PRO A 5 -15.29 -23.62 -5.88
N PHE A 6 -15.58 -23.31 -7.15
CA PHE A 6 -15.50 -24.25 -8.26
C PHE A 6 -14.25 -25.13 -8.10
N ILE A 7 -14.46 -26.44 -7.91
CA ILE A 7 -13.45 -27.44 -8.19
C ILE A 7 -13.23 -27.32 -9.70
N VAL A 8 -12.29 -26.46 -10.10
CA VAL A 8 -11.70 -26.56 -11.43
C VAL A 8 -11.12 -27.96 -11.45
N ALA A 9 -11.66 -28.83 -12.32
CA ALA A 9 -11.16 -30.18 -12.48
C ALA A 9 -9.64 -30.11 -12.56
N GLN A 10 -8.93 -30.89 -11.73
CA GLN A 10 -7.47 -30.90 -11.77
C GLN A 10 -7.04 -31.09 -13.23
N PRO A 11 -6.23 -30.18 -13.79
CA PRO A 11 -5.77 -30.36 -15.15
C PRO A 11 -5.08 -31.72 -15.24
N ALA A 12 -5.39 -32.50 -16.28
CA ALA A 12 -4.84 -33.84 -16.42
C ALA A 12 -3.30 -33.78 -16.37
N GLU A 13 -2.73 -34.29 -15.28
CA GLU A 13 -1.29 -34.34 -15.07
C GLU A 13 -0.72 -35.51 -15.88
N LYS A 14 0.29 -35.21 -16.70
CA LYS A 14 1.07 -36.22 -17.41
C LYS A 14 2.42 -36.38 -16.71
N VAL A 15 2.69 -37.59 -16.26
CA VAL A 15 4.00 -37.94 -15.69
C VAL A 15 4.96 -38.32 -16.82
N SER A 16 6.14 -37.73 -16.82
CA SER A 16 7.25 -38.03 -17.71
C SER A 16 8.57 -38.09 -16.93
N THR A 17 9.68 -38.42 -17.60
CA THR A 17 11.01 -38.43 -16.99
C THR A 17 11.88 -37.35 -17.60
N TRP A 18 12.57 -36.59 -16.76
CA TRP A 18 13.56 -35.59 -17.17
C TRP A 18 14.88 -35.84 -16.45
N LYS A 19 15.93 -36.21 -17.19
CA LYS A 19 17.26 -36.55 -16.64
C LYS A 19 17.22 -37.53 -15.44
N GLY A 20 16.29 -38.49 -15.47
CA GLY A 20 16.11 -39.49 -14.39
C GLY A 20 15.23 -39.04 -13.21
N PHE A 21 14.70 -37.82 -13.24
CA PHE A 21 13.74 -37.30 -12.27
C PHE A 21 12.31 -37.35 -12.80
N GLU A 22 11.34 -37.47 -11.90
CA GLU A 22 9.91 -37.44 -12.24
C GLU A 22 9.50 -36.01 -12.60
N LYS A 23 8.96 -35.83 -13.82
CA LYS A 23 8.45 -34.56 -14.31
C LYS A 23 6.93 -34.65 -14.45
N ILE A 24 6.23 -33.63 -13.95
CA ILE A 24 4.79 -33.49 -14.04
C ILE A 24 4.48 -32.37 -15.02
N ASP A 25 3.88 -32.71 -16.15
CA ASP A 25 3.43 -31.79 -17.20
C ASP A 25 1.90 -31.60 -17.10
N PHE A 26 1.42 -30.36 -17.18
CA PHE A 26 -0.01 -30.06 -17.10
C PHE A 26 -0.33 -28.73 -17.80
N THR A 27 -1.62 -28.45 -17.96
CA THR A 27 -2.10 -27.14 -18.41
C THR A 27 -2.55 -26.31 -17.21
N PHE A 28 -2.00 -25.11 -17.05
CA PHE A 28 -2.43 -24.15 -16.02
C PHE A 28 -2.92 -22.88 -16.70
N GLU A 29 -4.17 -22.49 -16.47
CA GLU A 29 -4.79 -21.32 -17.12
C GLU A 29 -4.57 -21.27 -18.66
N ASN A 30 -4.77 -22.42 -19.32
CA ASN A 30 -4.54 -22.62 -20.76
C ASN A 30 -3.08 -22.48 -21.22
N ARG A 31 -2.12 -22.66 -20.31
CA ARG A 31 -0.68 -22.59 -20.60
C ARG A 31 0.02 -23.87 -20.21
N ASN A 32 1.03 -24.25 -21.00
CA ASN A 32 1.90 -25.35 -20.62
C ASN A 32 2.66 -24.98 -19.35
N ALA A 33 2.54 -25.82 -18.33
CA ALA A 33 3.23 -25.71 -17.07
C ALA A 33 3.80 -27.07 -16.69
N TRP A 34 4.88 -27.06 -15.91
CA TRP A 34 5.44 -28.28 -15.37
C TRP A 34 6.21 -28.03 -14.09
N PHE A 35 6.39 -29.09 -13.30
CA PHE A 35 7.41 -29.13 -12.26
C PHE A 35 8.11 -30.50 -12.24
N VAL A 36 9.37 -30.51 -11.83
CA VAL A 36 10.21 -31.70 -11.66
C VAL A 36 10.41 -31.94 -10.18
N LYS A 37 10.23 -33.19 -9.76
CA LYS A 37 10.36 -33.61 -8.37
C LYS A 37 11.76 -34.17 -8.09
N PRO A 38 12.35 -33.86 -6.93
CA PRO A 38 13.54 -34.57 -6.47
C PRO A 38 13.20 -36.02 -6.16
N GLN A 39 14.20 -36.91 -6.20
CA GLN A 39 14.01 -38.30 -5.73
C GLN A 39 13.62 -38.35 -4.25
N LYS A 40 14.19 -37.45 -3.45
CA LYS A 40 13.85 -37.25 -2.04
C LYS A 40 13.84 -35.76 -1.72
N ALA A 41 12.65 -35.20 -1.49
CA ALA A 41 12.50 -33.81 -1.11
C ALA A 41 13.08 -33.54 0.29
N ILE A 42 13.69 -32.37 0.47
CA ILE A 42 14.11 -31.88 1.79
C ILE A 42 12.98 -31.12 2.49
N ALA A 43 13.12 -30.92 3.80
CA ALA A 43 12.08 -30.31 4.63
C ALA A 43 11.65 -28.93 4.11
N GLY A 44 10.34 -28.76 3.92
CA GLY A 44 9.73 -27.51 3.45
C GLY A 44 9.61 -27.38 1.93
N ASN A 45 10.02 -28.38 1.13
CA ASN A 45 9.89 -28.41 -0.33
C ASN A 45 10.41 -27.12 -1.02
N PRO A 46 11.69 -26.75 -0.82
CA PRO A 46 12.27 -25.60 -1.52
C PRO A 46 12.27 -25.85 -3.03
N TRP A 47 12.24 -24.77 -3.79
CA TRP A 47 12.05 -24.85 -5.23
C TRP A 47 12.67 -23.68 -5.98
N VAL A 48 13.05 -23.96 -7.23
CA VAL A 48 13.48 -22.97 -8.22
C VAL A 48 12.37 -22.77 -9.24
N TRP A 49 12.12 -21.52 -9.57
CA TRP A 49 11.18 -21.16 -10.62
C TRP A 49 11.91 -20.52 -11.78
N ARG A 50 11.96 -21.26 -12.89
CA ARG A 50 12.62 -20.81 -14.12
C ARG A 50 11.71 -19.85 -14.90
N ALA A 51 12.32 -18.78 -15.41
CA ALA A 51 11.70 -17.79 -16.27
C ALA A 51 12.34 -17.84 -17.65
N HIS A 52 11.52 -18.09 -18.68
CA HIS A 52 11.98 -18.19 -20.07
C HIS A 52 13.07 -19.30 -20.26
N PHE A 53 13.27 -19.77 -21.50
CA PHE A 53 14.31 -20.77 -21.85
C PHE A 53 14.56 -21.89 -20.80
N PRO A 54 13.54 -22.61 -20.32
CA PRO A 54 13.69 -23.42 -19.11
C PRO A 54 14.49 -24.72 -19.33
N THR A 55 15.03 -24.92 -20.53
CA THR A 55 15.91 -26.04 -20.88
C THR A 55 17.36 -25.61 -21.11
N TRP A 56 17.67 -24.32 -20.98
CA TRP A 56 19.03 -23.76 -21.07
C TRP A 56 19.78 -23.92 -19.75
N HIS A 57 21.07 -24.29 -19.80
CA HIS A 57 21.96 -24.52 -18.64
C HIS A 57 21.32 -25.25 -17.44
N THR A 58 20.87 -26.48 -17.67
CA THR A 58 20.10 -27.26 -16.69
C THR A 58 20.96 -28.17 -15.79
N GLU A 59 22.27 -27.94 -15.77
CA GLU A 59 23.23 -28.62 -14.89
C GLU A 59 22.94 -28.26 -13.43
N MET A 60 22.69 -26.98 -13.14
CA MET A 60 22.32 -26.50 -11.81
C MET A 60 21.02 -27.12 -11.30
N ASP A 61 19.99 -27.22 -12.16
CA ASP A 61 18.73 -27.89 -11.84
C ASP A 61 18.96 -29.34 -11.40
N SER A 62 19.81 -30.08 -12.11
CA SER A 62 20.12 -31.49 -11.83
C SER A 62 20.79 -31.65 -10.45
N ILE A 63 21.70 -30.72 -10.11
CA ILE A 63 22.34 -30.66 -8.80
C ILE A 63 21.30 -30.40 -7.72
N LEU A 64 20.47 -29.36 -7.87
CA LEU A 64 19.45 -28.99 -6.89
C LEU A 64 18.38 -30.08 -6.69
N LEU A 65 17.92 -30.73 -7.76
CA LEU A 65 17.02 -31.88 -7.70
C LEU A 65 17.63 -33.07 -6.93
N SER A 66 18.92 -33.34 -7.13
CA SER A 66 19.64 -34.36 -6.36
C SER A 66 19.74 -34.01 -4.86
N ARG A 67 19.71 -32.70 -4.54
CA ARG A 67 19.73 -32.17 -3.17
C ARG A 67 18.34 -31.96 -2.57
N GLY A 68 17.27 -32.33 -3.27
CA GLY A 68 15.92 -32.32 -2.74
C GLY A 68 15.07 -31.08 -3.05
N PHE A 69 15.50 -30.25 -4.01
CA PHE A 69 14.71 -29.12 -4.51
C PHE A 69 13.73 -29.55 -5.60
N HIS A 70 12.63 -28.82 -5.76
CA HIS A 70 11.77 -28.92 -6.94
C HIS A 70 12.16 -27.86 -7.97
N ILE A 71 11.89 -28.12 -9.26
CA ILE A 71 12.08 -27.13 -10.32
C ILE A 71 10.75 -26.91 -11.03
N ALA A 72 10.32 -25.67 -11.21
CA ALA A 72 9.01 -25.36 -11.81
C ALA A 72 9.11 -24.33 -12.94
N TYR A 73 8.14 -24.38 -13.85
CA TYR A 73 8.02 -23.47 -14.98
C TYR A 73 6.57 -23.32 -15.44
N ILE A 74 6.22 -22.12 -15.90
CA ILE A 74 4.97 -21.84 -16.60
C ILE A 74 5.23 -20.98 -17.85
N ASN A 75 4.61 -21.36 -18.97
CA ASN A 75 4.83 -20.67 -20.23
C ASN A 75 4.05 -19.35 -20.34
N THR A 76 4.78 -18.25 -20.20
CA THR A 76 4.33 -16.86 -20.43
C THR A 76 5.28 -16.10 -21.34
N ASN A 77 6.10 -16.82 -22.13
CA ASN A 77 7.26 -16.30 -22.85
C ASN A 77 6.94 -15.20 -23.89
N ASP A 78 5.71 -15.17 -24.39
CA ASP A 78 5.21 -14.21 -25.39
C ASP A 78 4.71 -12.89 -24.79
N MET A 79 4.79 -12.74 -23.46
CA MET A 79 4.16 -11.64 -22.75
C MET A 79 5.13 -10.61 -22.16
N PHE A 80 6.45 -10.76 -22.32
CA PHE A 80 7.47 -9.79 -21.89
C PHE A 80 7.26 -9.21 -20.47
N ALA A 81 6.91 -10.07 -19.52
CA ALA A 81 6.58 -9.69 -18.13
C ALA A 81 5.45 -8.64 -17.96
N HIS A 82 4.60 -8.49 -18.98
CA HIS A 82 3.39 -7.67 -18.93
C HIS A 82 2.55 -7.98 -17.68
N PRO A 83 1.82 -7.01 -17.09
CA PRO A 83 0.97 -7.24 -15.92
C PRO A 83 0.09 -8.50 -15.97
N LYS A 84 -0.51 -8.79 -17.14
CA LYS A 84 -1.27 -10.04 -17.39
C LYS A 84 -0.43 -11.31 -17.17
N ALA A 85 0.86 -11.31 -17.51
CA ALA A 85 1.77 -12.41 -17.21
C ALA A 85 2.07 -12.49 -15.71
N MET A 86 2.28 -11.36 -15.05
CA MET A 86 2.54 -11.31 -13.61
C MET A 86 1.36 -11.83 -12.78
N GLN A 87 0.13 -11.66 -13.26
CA GLN A 87 -1.06 -12.28 -12.66
C GLN A 87 -1.05 -13.82 -12.79
N VAL A 88 -0.70 -14.35 -13.98
CA VAL A 88 -0.53 -15.80 -14.18
C VAL A 88 0.54 -16.36 -13.25
N TRP A 89 1.63 -15.61 -13.06
CA TRP A 89 2.68 -15.96 -12.10
C TRP A 89 2.15 -15.97 -10.67
N ASP A 90 1.44 -14.93 -10.22
CA ASP A 90 0.83 -14.90 -8.89
C ASP A 90 -0.10 -16.13 -8.67
N ALA A 91 -0.92 -16.50 -9.65
CA ALA A 91 -1.80 -17.67 -9.57
C ALA A 91 -1.03 -19.01 -9.55
N PHE A 92 0.03 -19.13 -10.36
CA PHE A 92 0.87 -20.32 -10.41
C PHE A 92 1.67 -20.51 -9.12
N TYR A 93 2.20 -19.44 -8.54
CA TYR A 93 2.81 -19.44 -7.22
C TYR A 93 1.83 -19.95 -6.17
N ASP A 94 0.60 -19.40 -6.14
CA ASP A 94 -0.41 -19.82 -5.17
C ASP A 94 -0.77 -21.31 -5.32
N TYR A 95 -0.84 -21.81 -6.55
CA TYR A 95 -1.06 -23.23 -6.82
C TYR A 95 0.06 -24.10 -6.24
N LEU A 96 1.32 -23.76 -6.52
CA LEU A 96 2.47 -24.53 -6.05
C LEU A 96 2.61 -24.48 -4.52
N VAL A 97 2.42 -23.33 -3.90
CA VAL A 97 2.54 -23.18 -2.44
C VAL A 97 1.35 -23.80 -1.71
N ASN A 98 0.11 -23.49 -2.13
CA ASN A 98 -1.08 -23.92 -1.39
C ASN A 98 -1.51 -25.36 -1.69
N GLN A 99 -1.41 -25.80 -2.95
CA GLN A 99 -1.89 -27.13 -3.37
C GLN A 99 -0.77 -28.16 -3.48
N LYS A 100 0.44 -27.74 -3.86
CA LYS A 100 1.62 -28.63 -3.93
C LYS A 100 2.56 -28.53 -2.74
N HIS A 101 2.25 -27.64 -1.79
CA HIS A 101 2.99 -27.46 -0.54
C HIS A 101 4.48 -27.13 -0.74
N PHE A 102 4.79 -26.39 -1.80
CA PHE A 102 6.13 -25.85 -2.03
C PHE A 102 6.46 -24.74 -1.03
N ALA A 103 7.74 -24.46 -0.83
CA ALA A 103 8.21 -23.44 0.10
C ALA A 103 7.57 -22.06 -0.20
N PRO A 104 7.16 -21.29 0.83
CA PRO A 104 6.61 -19.95 0.61
C PRO A 104 7.61 -18.96 -0.01
N LYS A 105 8.91 -19.16 0.19
CA LYS A 105 9.94 -18.35 -0.48
C LYS A 105 10.57 -19.13 -1.62
N VAL A 106 10.51 -18.58 -2.82
CA VAL A 106 10.99 -19.19 -4.07
C VAL A 106 12.33 -18.60 -4.52
N ALA A 107 13.22 -19.46 -5.03
CA ALA A 107 14.40 -19.01 -5.77
C ALA A 107 14.00 -18.76 -7.23
N LEU A 108 14.24 -17.55 -7.73
CA LEU A 108 13.91 -17.19 -9.10
C LEU A 108 15.14 -17.35 -10.00
N GLU A 109 14.94 -17.95 -11.17
CA GLU A 109 15.97 -18.10 -12.18
C GLU A 109 15.53 -17.45 -13.50
N GLY A 110 16.31 -16.48 -13.99
CA GLY A 110 16.04 -15.80 -15.25
C GLY A 110 17.23 -15.85 -16.19
N VAL A 111 17.00 -16.28 -17.44
CA VAL A 111 18.03 -16.29 -18.50
C VAL A 111 17.65 -15.30 -19.60
N SER A 112 18.57 -14.41 -19.98
CA SER A 112 18.35 -13.43 -21.05
C SER A 112 17.08 -12.63 -20.79
N ARG A 113 16.11 -12.63 -21.71
CA ARG A 113 14.80 -11.99 -21.54
C ARG A 113 13.97 -12.50 -20.35
N GLY A 114 14.34 -13.63 -19.75
CA GLY A 114 13.83 -14.08 -18.46
C GLY A 114 14.05 -13.07 -17.32
N GLY A 115 15.05 -12.19 -17.44
CA GLY A 115 15.30 -11.06 -16.54
C GLY A 115 14.06 -10.17 -16.35
N LEU A 116 13.33 -9.88 -17.43
CA LEU A 116 12.09 -9.08 -17.38
C LEU A 116 11.06 -9.70 -16.42
N TYR A 117 10.95 -11.03 -16.41
CA TYR A 117 9.96 -11.77 -15.64
C TYR A 117 10.34 -11.91 -14.18
N VAL A 118 11.57 -12.36 -13.89
CA VAL A 118 11.99 -12.58 -12.50
C VAL A 118 11.99 -11.28 -11.72
N TYR A 119 12.49 -10.18 -12.30
CA TYR A 119 12.47 -8.88 -11.64
C TYR A 119 11.09 -8.25 -11.63
N GLY A 120 10.32 -8.41 -12.71
CA GLY A 120 8.93 -7.98 -12.77
C GLY A 120 8.10 -8.59 -11.65
N TRP A 121 8.25 -9.88 -11.38
CA TRP A 121 7.52 -10.57 -10.32
C TRP A 121 8.10 -10.29 -8.93
N ALA A 122 9.43 -10.33 -8.78
CA ALA A 122 10.11 -10.15 -7.49
C ALA A 122 9.82 -8.78 -6.86
N LYS A 123 9.86 -7.69 -7.64
CA LYS A 123 9.60 -6.34 -7.10
C LYS A 123 8.15 -6.13 -6.62
N ARG A 124 7.23 -7.00 -7.06
CA ARG A 124 5.81 -7.04 -6.68
C ARG A 124 5.50 -8.01 -5.53
N ASN A 125 6.46 -8.87 -5.20
CA ASN A 125 6.31 -9.97 -4.24
C ASN A 125 7.62 -10.21 -3.45
N PRO A 126 8.28 -9.17 -2.91
CA PRO A 126 9.62 -9.30 -2.34
C PRO A 126 9.67 -10.20 -1.09
N ASP A 127 8.55 -10.32 -0.37
CA ASP A 127 8.37 -11.21 0.79
C ASP A 127 8.32 -12.70 0.43
N LYS A 128 8.12 -13.02 -0.86
CA LYS A 128 8.02 -14.38 -1.40
C LYS A 128 9.28 -14.86 -2.12
N VAL A 129 10.35 -14.05 -2.16
CA VAL A 129 11.59 -14.41 -2.88
C VAL A 129 12.67 -14.80 -1.88
N SER A 130 13.32 -15.95 -2.09
CA SER A 130 14.48 -16.39 -1.31
C SER A 130 15.78 -15.81 -1.88
N CYS A 131 15.94 -15.85 -3.21
CA CYS A 131 17.08 -15.32 -3.95
C CYS A 131 16.75 -15.21 -5.45
N ILE A 132 17.61 -14.51 -6.20
CA ILE A 132 17.52 -14.43 -7.66
C ILE A 132 18.88 -14.83 -8.28
N TYR A 133 18.86 -15.84 -9.13
CA TYR A 133 19.94 -16.16 -10.06
C TYR A 133 19.55 -15.65 -11.45
N ALA A 134 20.41 -14.86 -12.09
CA ALA A 134 20.10 -14.31 -13.40
C ALA A 134 21.30 -14.39 -14.35
N GLU A 135 21.11 -15.03 -15.50
CA GLU A 135 22.12 -15.21 -16.56
C GLU A 135 21.86 -14.22 -17.70
N ALA A 136 22.85 -13.40 -18.05
CA ALA A 136 22.79 -12.35 -19.07
C ALA A 136 21.45 -11.59 -19.08
N PRO A 137 20.91 -11.14 -17.93
CA PRO A 137 19.51 -10.74 -17.84
C PRO A 137 19.23 -9.46 -18.60
N VAL A 138 18.14 -9.47 -19.37
CA VAL A 138 17.53 -8.24 -19.86
C VAL A 138 16.86 -7.54 -18.67
N CYS A 139 17.32 -6.34 -18.37
CA CYS A 139 16.82 -5.48 -17.30
C CYS A 139 16.08 -4.25 -17.85
N ASP A 140 16.22 -3.94 -19.13
CA ASP A 140 15.50 -2.84 -19.78
C ASP A 140 14.92 -3.26 -21.15
N PRO A 141 13.58 -3.27 -21.33
CA PRO A 141 12.95 -3.54 -22.62
C PRO A 141 13.41 -2.59 -23.74
N LYS A 142 13.91 -1.39 -23.41
CA LYS A 142 14.46 -0.42 -24.37
C LYS A 142 15.84 -0.84 -24.88
N SER A 143 16.65 -1.51 -24.05
CA SER A 143 17.92 -2.11 -24.48
C SER A 143 17.62 -3.32 -25.38
N TRP A 144 16.92 -4.32 -24.84
CA TRP A 144 16.38 -5.43 -25.61
C TRP A 144 14.94 -5.69 -25.15
N PRO A 145 13.93 -5.80 -26.04
CA PRO A 145 14.08 -5.91 -27.49
C PRO A 145 14.23 -4.59 -28.25
N GLY A 146 14.15 -3.43 -27.58
CA GLY A 146 14.04 -2.13 -28.24
C GLY A 146 15.22 -1.69 -29.10
N GLY A 147 16.45 -2.18 -28.85
CA GLY A 147 17.63 -1.79 -29.61
C GLY A 147 17.91 -0.29 -29.55
N LYS A 148 17.49 0.39 -28.47
CA LYS A 148 17.66 1.84 -28.29
C LYS A 148 19.00 2.21 -27.63
N GLY A 149 19.81 1.19 -27.32
CA GLY A 149 21.20 1.32 -26.87
C GLY A 149 22.19 0.94 -27.98
N LYS A 150 23.29 0.29 -27.60
CA LYS A 150 24.30 -0.29 -28.48
C LYS A 150 23.94 -1.70 -28.94
N GLY A 151 23.12 -2.42 -28.18
CA GLY A 151 22.65 -3.75 -28.58
C GLY A 151 21.74 -3.70 -29.82
N PRO A 152 21.76 -4.72 -30.68
CA PRO A 152 21.00 -4.72 -31.95
C PRO A 152 19.48 -4.83 -31.76
N GLY A 153 19.01 -5.15 -30.55
CA GLY A 153 17.59 -5.34 -30.27
C GLY A 153 16.96 -6.50 -31.05
N SER A 154 15.64 -6.43 -31.24
CA SER A 154 14.85 -7.33 -32.07
C SER A 154 13.62 -6.57 -32.55
N GLU A 155 13.62 -6.08 -33.79
CA GLU A 155 12.52 -5.27 -34.35
C GLU A 155 11.16 -5.96 -34.21
N LYS A 156 11.11 -7.27 -34.46
CA LYS A 156 9.89 -8.08 -34.33
C LYS A 156 9.40 -8.12 -32.88
N ASP A 157 10.29 -8.39 -31.93
CA ASP A 157 9.92 -8.48 -30.52
C ASP A 157 9.59 -7.09 -29.94
N TRP A 158 10.24 -6.04 -30.42
CA TRP A 158 9.94 -4.65 -30.05
C TRP A 158 8.55 -4.23 -30.52
N ALA A 159 8.20 -4.53 -31.78
CA ALA A 159 6.85 -4.31 -32.29
C ALA A 159 5.80 -5.11 -31.51
N ALA A 160 6.11 -6.36 -31.11
CA ALA A 160 5.24 -7.15 -30.27
C ALA A 160 5.09 -6.55 -28.86
N TRP A 161 6.18 -6.05 -28.27
CA TRP A 161 6.18 -5.39 -26.98
C TRP A 161 5.34 -4.11 -26.99
N LEU A 162 5.56 -3.21 -27.95
CA LEU A 162 4.77 -1.97 -28.11
C LEU A 162 3.28 -2.27 -28.25
N LYS A 163 2.93 -3.26 -29.09
CA LYS A 163 1.55 -3.69 -29.27
C LYS A 163 0.94 -4.27 -28.00
N LEU A 164 1.70 -5.08 -27.26
CA LEU A 164 1.21 -5.73 -26.04
C LEU A 164 0.94 -4.73 -24.92
N PHE A 165 1.83 -3.75 -24.75
CA PHE A 165 1.67 -2.69 -23.75
C PHE A 165 0.80 -1.51 -24.25
N ASN A 166 0.38 -1.54 -25.52
CA ASN A 166 -0.38 -0.48 -26.18
C ASN A 166 0.30 0.89 -26.07
N LEU A 167 1.59 0.94 -26.45
CA LEU A 167 2.42 2.13 -26.37
C LEU A 167 2.91 2.57 -27.75
N SER A 168 3.03 3.88 -27.95
CA SER A 168 3.86 4.46 -28.99
C SER A 168 5.35 4.38 -28.64
N GLU A 169 6.25 4.63 -29.60
CA GLU A 169 7.70 4.75 -29.35
C GLU A 169 8.02 5.85 -28.31
N GLU A 170 7.31 6.97 -28.36
CA GLU A 170 7.51 8.12 -27.47
C GLU A 170 7.04 7.82 -26.04
N GLU A 171 5.96 7.06 -25.90
CA GLU A 171 5.46 6.58 -24.62
C GLU A 171 6.38 5.50 -24.04
N ALA A 172 6.85 4.58 -24.89
CA ALA A 172 7.80 3.53 -24.53
C ALA A 172 9.12 4.08 -24.00
N ALA A 173 9.62 5.18 -24.57
CA ALA A 173 10.82 5.86 -24.07
C ALA A 173 10.67 6.37 -22.63
N LYS A 174 9.44 6.62 -22.17
CA LYS A 174 9.10 7.09 -20.82
C LYS A 174 8.55 5.97 -19.93
N PHE A 175 8.48 4.73 -20.42
CA PHE A 175 7.94 3.62 -19.67
C PHE A 175 8.85 3.24 -18.50
N THR A 176 8.31 3.31 -17.28
CA THR A 176 9.08 3.16 -16.04
C THR A 176 8.91 1.81 -15.37
N ASP A 177 7.90 1.01 -15.71
CA ASP A 177 7.68 -0.30 -15.08
C ASP A 177 8.60 -1.38 -15.68
N ILE A 178 9.89 -1.23 -15.38
CA ILE A 178 10.98 -2.09 -15.86
C ILE A 178 11.79 -2.63 -14.67
N PRO A 179 12.60 -3.69 -14.86
CA PRO A 179 13.45 -4.25 -13.80
C PRO A 179 14.39 -3.25 -13.11
N LEU A 180 14.84 -2.20 -13.79
CA LEU A 180 15.74 -1.20 -13.22
C LEU A 180 15.11 -0.28 -12.16
N ASN A 181 13.77 -0.27 -12.04
CA ASN A 181 12.99 0.63 -11.21
C ASN A 181 12.20 -0.10 -10.11
N ASP A 182 11.73 0.64 -9.11
CA ASP A 182 10.92 0.17 -7.96
C ASP A 182 11.57 -0.93 -7.12
N LEU A 183 12.90 -0.99 -7.12
CA LEU A 183 13.68 -2.00 -6.43
C LEU A 183 13.75 -1.80 -4.90
N ALA A 184 13.23 -0.69 -4.37
CA ALA A 184 13.38 -0.33 -2.95
C ALA A 184 12.73 -1.34 -2.00
N GLY A 185 11.56 -1.89 -2.35
CA GLY A 185 10.91 -2.96 -1.58
C GLY A 185 11.75 -4.23 -1.58
N LEU A 186 12.21 -4.67 -2.75
CA LEU A 186 13.07 -5.85 -2.89
C LEU A 186 14.38 -5.71 -2.08
N ALA A 187 15.03 -4.55 -2.16
CA ALA A 187 16.24 -4.25 -1.43
C ALA A 187 16.02 -4.17 0.09
N ALA A 188 14.86 -3.67 0.52
CA ALA A 188 14.49 -3.61 1.93
C ALA A 188 14.32 -5.01 2.54
N PHE A 189 13.81 -5.98 1.76
CA PHE A 189 13.73 -7.40 2.15
C PHE A 189 15.07 -8.15 2.06
N LYS A 190 16.14 -7.46 1.66
CA LYS A 190 17.50 -8.03 1.53
C LYS A 190 17.55 -9.27 0.65
N VAL A 191 16.76 -9.31 -0.43
CA VAL A 191 16.77 -10.44 -1.36
C VAL A 191 18.14 -10.52 -2.05
N PRO A 192 18.91 -11.61 -1.88
CA PRO A 192 20.21 -11.78 -2.51
C PRO A 192 20.08 -12.07 -4.01
N ILE A 193 20.93 -11.42 -4.79
CA ILE A 193 20.95 -11.53 -6.25
C ILE A 193 22.36 -11.93 -6.71
N ILE A 194 22.45 -12.86 -7.68
CA ILE A 194 23.66 -13.07 -8.46
C ILE A 194 23.38 -12.93 -9.96
N HIS A 195 24.16 -12.08 -10.62
CA HIS A 195 24.19 -11.96 -12.08
C HIS A 195 25.37 -12.75 -12.64
N VAL A 196 25.13 -13.59 -13.63
CA VAL A 196 26.17 -14.27 -14.41
C VAL A 196 26.18 -13.67 -15.81
N ILE A 197 27.29 -13.07 -16.23
CA ILE A 197 27.33 -12.25 -17.45
C ILE A 197 28.50 -12.60 -18.35
N GLY A 198 28.31 -12.45 -19.66
CA GLY A 198 29.40 -12.36 -20.64
C GLY A 198 29.88 -10.91 -20.74
N LEU A 199 31.17 -10.66 -20.53
CA LEU A 199 31.71 -9.28 -20.55
C LEU A 199 31.68 -8.62 -21.94
N LYS A 200 31.48 -9.41 -23.00
CA LYS A 200 31.45 -8.96 -24.39
C LYS A 200 30.08 -9.13 -25.03
N ASP A 201 29.05 -9.46 -24.25
CA ASP A 201 27.69 -9.66 -24.73
C ASP A 201 27.21 -8.42 -25.51
N LYS A 202 27.04 -8.58 -26.82
CA LYS A 202 26.52 -7.51 -27.67
C LYS A 202 25.00 -7.49 -27.76
N HIS A 203 24.31 -8.57 -27.40
CA HIS A 203 22.86 -8.66 -27.52
C HIS A 203 22.14 -8.10 -26.30
N VAL A 204 22.70 -8.36 -25.12
CA VAL A 204 22.25 -7.79 -23.84
C VAL A 204 23.45 -7.16 -23.14
N PRO A 205 23.94 -6.00 -23.63
CA PRO A 205 25.12 -5.36 -23.05
C PRO A 205 24.96 -5.11 -21.55
N ALA A 206 25.96 -5.53 -20.77
CA ALA A 206 25.94 -5.38 -19.30
C ALA A 206 25.79 -3.92 -18.88
N GLU A 207 26.41 -2.98 -19.60
CA GLU A 207 26.36 -1.54 -19.34
C GLU A 207 24.95 -0.94 -19.49
N GLU A 208 24.06 -1.62 -20.22
CA GLU A 208 22.65 -1.23 -20.41
C GLU A 208 21.70 -1.98 -19.49
N ASN A 209 22.15 -3.07 -18.86
CA ASN A 209 21.33 -4.00 -18.11
C ASN A 209 21.90 -4.28 -16.71
N SER A 210 22.75 -5.30 -16.58
CA SER A 210 23.29 -5.76 -15.31
C SER A 210 23.98 -4.66 -14.50
N ASP A 211 24.84 -3.85 -15.12
CA ASP A 211 25.61 -2.81 -14.40
C ASP A 211 24.69 -1.74 -13.80
N LEU A 212 23.63 -1.37 -14.53
CA LEU A 212 22.62 -0.43 -14.04
C LEU A 212 21.80 -1.02 -12.90
N LEU A 213 21.38 -2.29 -13.02
CA LEU A 213 20.63 -2.97 -11.96
C LEU A 213 21.48 -3.10 -10.69
N VAL A 214 22.73 -3.55 -10.82
CA VAL A 214 23.69 -3.69 -9.72
C VAL A 214 23.86 -2.35 -9.01
N LYS A 215 24.14 -1.28 -9.76
CA LYS A 215 24.27 0.06 -9.22
C LYS A 215 23.01 0.49 -8.44
N ASN A 216 21.84 0.39 -9.06
CA ASN A 216 20.59 0.83 -8.46
C ASN A 216 20.23 0.02 -7.20
N TYR A 217 20.40 -1.30 -7.25
CA TYR A 217 20.08 -2.19 -6.13
C TYR A 217 21.03 -2.00 -4.94
N MET A 218 22.34 -1.87 -5.19
CA MET A 218 23.33 -1.60 -4.15
C MET A 218 23.10 -0.23 -3.48
N GLN A 219 22.73 0.81 -4.25
CA GLN A 219 22.41 2.13 -3.70
C GLN A 219 21.22 2.10 -2.74
N LEU A 220 20.27 1.18 -2.96
CA LEU A 220 19.14 0.93 -2.07
C LEU A 220 19.50 -0.02 -0.90
N GLY A 221 20.74 -0.48 -0.83
CA GLY A 221 21.25 -1.40 0.20
C GLY A 221 20.92 -2.87 -0.03
N GLY A 222 20.53 -3.25 -1.26
CA GLY A 222 20.27 -4.64 -1.64
C GLY A 222 21.55 -5.45 -1.88
N PRO A 223 21.62 -6.73 -1.44
CA PRO A 223 22.78 -7.58 -1.66
C PRO A 223 22.80 -8.15 -3.09
N ILE A 224 23.85 -7.84 -3.85
CA ILE A 224 24.04 -8.34 -5.22
C ILE A 224 25.51 -8.61 -5.53
N SER A 225 25.75 -9.67 -6.31
CA SER A 225 27.07 -10.08 -6.83
C SER A 225 27.02 -10.28 -8.35
N VAL A 226 28.16 -10.14 -9.00
CA VAL A 226 28.33 -10.40 -10.45
C VAL A 226 29.43 -11.44 -10.66
N TYR A 227 29.16 -12.44 -11.50
CA TYR A 227 30.10 -13.47 -11.92
C TYR A 227 30.33 -13.37 -13.44
N PRO A 228 31.49 -12.85 -13.89
CA PRO A 228 31.80 -12.76 -15.31
C PRO A 228 32.29 -14.10 -15.87
N MET A 229 31.61 -14.62 -16.89
CA MET A 229 32.05 -15.80 -17.64
C MET A 229 33.04 -15.37 -18.73
N THR A 230 34.28 -15.83 -18.60
CA THR A 230 35.40 -15.40 -19.46
C THR A 230 36.19 -16.54 -20.07
N ARG A 231 35.93 -17.79 -19.67
CA ARG A 231 36.52 -18.99 -20.29
C ARG A 231 35.42 -19.80 -20.98
N GLY A 232 35.87 -20.79 -21.76
CA GLY A 232 34.98 -21.58 -22.60
C GLY A 232 34.58 -20.88 -23.91
N GLU A 233 33.80 -21.58 -24.72
CA GLU A 233 33.31 -21.08 -26.01
C GLU A 233 32.34 -19.92 -25.82
N GLN A 234 32.53 -18.85 -26.60
CA GLN A 234 31.73 -17.63 -26.53
C GLN A 234 31.04 -17.47 -27.88
N GLU A 235 29.78 -17.88 -27.95
CA GLU A 235 28.97 -17.80 -29.16
C GLU A 235 28.02 -16.59 -29.11
N MET A 236 27.32 -16.32 -30.22
CA MET A 236 26.34 -15.25 -30.33
C MET A 236 26.91 -13.91 -29.82
N GLU A 237 28.09 -13.54 -30.33
CA GLU A 237 28.79 -12.31 -29.96
C GLU A 237 28.94 -12.11 -28.44
N GLY A 238 29.18 -13.20 -27.70
CA GLY A 238 29.40 -13.19 -26.25
C GLY A 238 28.13 -13.31 -25.39
N HIS A 239 26.94 -13.43 -26.01
CA HIS A 239 25.69 -13.66 -25.28
C HIS A 239 25.57 -15.11 -24.78
N HIS A 240 26.10 -16.07 -25.55
CA HIS A 240 26.10 -17.48 -25.17
C HIS A 240 27.48 -17.88 -24.63
N PHE A 241 27.51 -18.38 -23.40
CA PHE A 241 28.72 -18.81 -22.71
C PHE A 241 28.40 -20.02 -21.82
N PRO A 242 29.35 -20.96 -21.60
CA PRO A 242 29.11 -22.08 -20.71
C PRO A 242 29.10 -21.64 -19.23
N ILE A 243 28.36 -22.39 -18.41
CA ILE A 243 28.44 -22.29 -16.95
C ILE A 243 29.54 -23.25 -16.45
N GLU A 244 30.67 -22.68 -16.05
CA GLU A 244 31.87 -23.46 -15.66
C GLU A 244 31.69 -24.22 -14.34
N HIS A 245 30.98 -23.61 -13.39
CA HIS A 245 30.81 -24.10 -12.02
C HIS A 245 29.34 -24.11 -11.60
N PRO A 246 28.48 -24.96 -12.20
CA PRO A 246 27.06 -25.02 -11.88
C PRO A 246 26.80 -25.32 -10.39
N GLU A 247 27.72 -26.03 -9.72
CA GLU A 247 27.68 -26.30 -8.28
C GLU A 247 27.79 -25.03 -7.43
N TYR A 248 28.51 -24.01 -7.89
CA TYR A 248 28.66 -22.74 -7.16
C TYR A 248 27.31 -22.02 -7.07
N PHE A 249 26.57 -21.98 -8.19
CA PHE A 249 25.27 -21.33 -8.26
C PHE A 249 24.17 -22.16 -7.59
N ALA A 250 24.26 -23.50 -7.66
CA ALA A 250 23.41 -24.38 -6.84
C ALA A 250 23.61 -24.12 -5.34
N ASN A 251 24.86 -23.95 -4.88
CA ASN A 251 25.16 -23.63 -3.49
C ASN A 251 24.56 -22.28 -3.07
N PHE A 252 24.62 -21.25 -3.93
CA PHE A 252 24.00 -19.95 -3.68
C PHE A 252 22.49 -20.08 -3.44
N ILE A 253 21.77 -20.80 -4.33
CA ILE A 253 20.33 -21.03 -4.17
C ILE A 253 20.03 -21.79 -2.89
N GLU A 254 20.80 -22.84 -2.59
CA GLU A 254 20.60 -23.67 -1.40
C GLU A 254 20.79 -22.87 -0.11
N GLN A 255 21.88 -22.12 0.00
CA GLN A 255 22.22 -21.31 1.16
C GLN A 255 21.19 -20.20 1.47
N HIS A 256 20.40 -19.80 0.48
CA HIS A 256 19.41 -18.73 0.64
C HIS A 256 17.97 -19.24 0.68
N SER A 257 17.74 -20.52 0.39
CA SER A 257 16.42 -21.16 0.41
C SER A 257 16.26 -22.17 1.55
N VAL A 258 17.36 -22.59 2.20
CA VAL A 258 17.37 -23.60 3.26
C VAL A 258 18.15 -23.09 4.49
N PRO A 259 17.64 -23.25 5.72
CA PRO A 259 16.35 -23.86 6.07
C PRO A 259 15.16 -23.04 5.56
N VAL A 260 14.11 -23.75 5.11
CA VAL A 260 12.92 -23.10 4.54
C VAL A 260 12.25 -22.22 5.59
N GLN A 261 12.19 -20.92 5.31
CA GLN A 261 11.43 -19.97 6.11
C GLN A 261 9.94 -20.12 5.82
N LYS A 262 9.11 -20.06 6.87
CA LYS A 262 7.64 -20.09 6.77
C LYS A 262 7.07 -18.81 7.40
N PRO A 263 7.06 -17.69 6.66
CA PRO A 263 6.43 -16.47 7.14
C PRO A 263 4.96 -16.71 7.49
N LEU A 264 4.43 -15.95 8.44
CA LEU A 264 3.02 -15.87 8.75
C LEU A 264 2.26 -15.48 7.47
N ALA A 265 1.10 -16.09 7.30
CA ALA A 265 0.21 -15.73 6.20
C ALA A 265 -0.44 -14.36 6.47
N HIS A 266 -0.77 -13.62 5.41
CA HIS A 266 -1.50 -12.34 5.50
C HIS A 266 -2.99 -12.53 5.79
N LYS A 267 -3.57 -13.62 5.27
CA LYS A 267 -5.01 -13.93 5.33
C LYS A 267 -5.66 -13.86 6.73
N PRO A 268 -5.02 -14.31 7.83
CA PRO A 268 -5.62 -14.23 9.17
C PRO A 268 -5.94 -12.81 9.65
N TYR A 269 -5.35 -11.77 9.04
CA TYR A 269 -5.55 -10.37 9.42
C TYR A 269 -6.58 -9.65 8.56
N ILE A 270 -7.27 -10.39 7.68
CA ILE A 270 -8.22 -9.87 6.70
C ILE A 270 -9.62 -10.37 7.04
N GLN A 271 -10.57 -9.44 7.12
CA GLN A 271 -12.00 -9.73 7.17
C GLN A 271 -12.67 -9.17 5.92
N VAL A 272 -13.11 -10.06 5.03
CA VAL A 272 -13.69 -9.66 3.73
C VAL A 272 -15.03 -8.94 3.91
N ASN A 273 -15.84 -9.33 4.91
CA ASN A 273 -17.20 -8.83 5.12
C ASN A 273 -18.04 -8.93 3.81
N LYS A 274 -18.58 -7.82 3.27
CA LYS A 274 -19.28 -7.86 1.97
C LYS A 274 -18.33 -7.79 0.76
N GLY A 275 -17.05 -7.58 0.98
CA GLY A 275 -16.01 -7.57 -0.04
C GLY A 275 -16.00 -6.32 -0.93
N LEU A 276 -15.40 -6.50 -2.11
CA LEU A 276 -15.00 -5.51 -3.12
C LEU A 276 -15.72 -5.75 -4.45
N GLY A 277 -16.71 -6.65 -4.46
CA GLY A 277 -17.33 -7.14 -5.69
C GLY A 277 -18.00 -6.08 -6.55
N ASN A 278 -18.61 -5.05 -5.95
CA ASN A 278 -19.28 -4.00 -6.72
C ASN A 278 -18.28 -3.10 -7.46
N ALA A 279 -17.20 -2.71 -6.79
CA ALA A 279 -16.10 -1.95 -7.39
C ALA A 279 -15.44 -2.76 -8.50
N PHE A 280 -15.14 -4.03 -8.25
CA PHE A 280 -14.52 -4.91 -9.25
C PHE A 280 -15.42 -5.15 -10.45
N ASP A 281 -16.73 -5.34 -10.24
CA ASP A 281 -17.69 -5.48 -11.33
C ASP A 281 -17.73 -4.22 -12.20
N LYS A 282 -17.73 -3.04 -11.59
CA LYS A 282 -17.66 -1.76 -12.30
C LYS A 282 -16.36 -1.60 -13.08
N PHE A 283 -15.20 -1.89 -12.47
CA PHE A 283 -13.91 -1.83 -13.16
C PHE A 283 -13.92 -2.74 -14.40
N LYS A 284 -14.38 -3.99 -14.26
CA LYS A 284 -14.43 -4.96 -15.37
C LYS A 284 -15.42 -4.59 -16.47
N LYS A 285 -16.64 -4.16 -16.11
CA LYS A 285 -17.73 -3.93 -17.09
C LYS A 285 -17.70 -2.54 -17.69
N GLU A 286 -17.54 -1.52 -16.86
CA GLU A 286 -17.58 -0.12 -17.28
C GLU A 286 -16.20 0.39 -17.71
N LYS A 287 -15.12 -0.34 -17.38
CA LYS A 287 -13.74 0.06 -17.68
C LYS A 287 -13.39 1.44 -17.12
N LYS A 288 -14.05 1.81 -16.02
CA LYS A 288 -13.83 3.03 -15.26
C LYS A 288 -13.83 2.72 -13.78
N GLY A 289 -12.96 3.38 -13.03
CA GLY A 289 -12.94 3.25 -11.58
C GLY A 289 -12.46 4.52 -10.88
N THR A 290 -13.17 4.94 -9.84
CA THR A 290 -12.68 5.97 -8.92
C THR A 290 -12.27 5.34 -7.60
N VAL A 291 -11.00 5.49 -7.22
CA VAL A 291 -10.42 4.91 -6.00
C VAL A 291 -9.88 6.02 -5.12
N ALA A 292 -10.36 6.11 -3.88
CA ALA A 292 -9.91 7.12 -2.92
C ALA A 292 -9.07 6.49 -1.80
N PHE A 293 -8.04 7.22 -1.38
CA PHE A 293 -7.19 6.87 -0.24
C PHE A 293 -7.29 7.98 0.81
N LEU A 294 -8.09 7.76 1.84
CA LEU A 294 -8.36 8.72 2.91
C LEU A 294 -7.60 8.30 4.16
N GLY A 295 -6.75 9.19 4.68
CA GLY A 295 -6.03 8.90 5.92
C GLY A 295 -5.12 10.02 6.39
N GLY A 296 -4.27 9.67 7.34
CA GLY A 296 -3.26 10.55 7.92
C GLY A 296 -1.96 10.64 7.14
N SER A 297 -0.86 10.84 7.86
CA SER A 297 0.48 11.02 7.27
C SER A 297 1.03 9.76 6.58
N ILE A 298 0.69 8.56 7.06
CA ILE A 298 1.16 7.31 6.45
C ILE A 298 0.51 7.13 5.07
N THR A 299 -0.77 7.51 4.93
CA THR A 299 -1.51 7.54 3.65
C THR A 299 -1.05 8.67 2.73
N HIS A 300 -0.54 9.78 3.29
CA HIS A 300 0.03 10.89 2.52
C HIS A 300 1.35 10.51 1.86
N ASN A 301 2.24 9.86 2.63
CA ASN A 301 3.58 9.49 2.20
C ASN A 301 3.57 8.45 1.07
N PRO A 302 4.63 8.41 0.24
CA PRO A 302 4.78 7.36 -0.75
C PRO A 302 4.89 5.96 -0.13
N GLY A 303 4.43 4.92 -0.82
CA GLY A 303 4.55 3.54 -0.37
C GLY A 303 3.34 2.67 -0.71
N TRP A 304 2.66 2.14 0.32
CA TRP A 304 1.56 1.18 0.17
C TRP A 304 0.46 1.69 -0.78
N ARG A 305 0.14 2.99 -0.71
CA ARG A 305 -0.89 3.63 -1.53
C ARG A 305 -0.55 3.56 -3.00
N ASP A 306 0.67 3.96 -3.35
CA ASP A 306 1.11 4.01 -4.74
C ASP A 306 1.22 2.60 -5.32
N LYS A 307 1.72 1.65 -4.52
CA LYS A 307 1.74 0.23 -4.87
C LYS A 307 0.34 -0.36 -5.06
N THR A 308 -0.61 0.02 -4.22
CA THR A 308 -2.02 -0.40 -4.37
C THR A 308 -2.64 0.17 -5.64
N ALA A 309 -2.40 1.45 -5.94
CA ALA A 309 -2.88 2.07 -7.18
C ALA A 309 -2.27 1.42 -8.42
N GLN A 310 -0.97 1.15 -8.40
CA GLN A 310 -0.27 0.41 -9.44
C GLN A 310 -0.86 -1.01 -9.60
N TYR A 311 -1.04 -1.74 -8.50
CA TYR A 311 -1.60 -3.09 -8.54
C TYR A 311 -3.02 -3.13 -9.10
N LEU A 312 -3.86 -2.13 -8.79
CA LEU A 312 -5.21 -2.04 -9.37
C LEU A 312 -5.17 -1.81 -10.89
N LYS A 313 -4.27 -0.93 -11.38
CA LYS A 313 -4.03 -0.77 -12.83
C LYS A 313 -3.55 -2.07 -13.47
N GLU A 314 -2.68 -2.80 -12.79
CA GLU A 314 -2.15 -4.07 -13.28
C GLU A 314 -3.18 -5.19 -13.28
N HIS A 315 -4.03 -5.23 -12.25
CA HIS A 315 -5.08 -6.23 -12.07
C HIS A 315 -6.28 -5.97 -13.01
N PHE A 316 -6.57 -4.70 -13.31
CA PHE A 316 -7.60 -4.25 -14.24
C PHE A 316 -7.01 -3.40 -15.37
N PRO A 317 -6.20 -4.00 -16.28
CA PRO A 317 -5.41 -3.25 -17.28
C PRO A 317 -6.26 -2.52 -18.31
N ASP A 318 -7.53 -2.90 -18.48
CA ASP A 318 -8.44 -2.26 -19.42
C ASP A 318 -9.30 -1.15 -18.75
N THR A 319 -9.06 -0.83 -17.48
CA THR A 319 -9.82 0.17 -16.70
C THR A 319 -9.08 1.50 -16.62
N ASP A 320 -9.78 2.58 -16.98
CA ASP A 320 -9.33 3.94 -16.72
C ASP A 320 -9.63 4.34 -15.27
N PHE A 321 -8.58 4.63 -14.50
CA PHE A 321 -8.67 4.91 -13.08
C PHE A 321 -8.46 6.37 -12.74
N THR A 322 -9.38 6.92 -11.93
CA THR A 322 -9.16 8.15 -11.17
C THR A 322 -8.73 7.80 -9.75
N PHE A 323 -7.50 8.14 -9.37
CA PHE A 323 -7.00 7.95 -8.00
C PHE A 323 -7.04 9.26 -7.21
N ILE A 324 -7.78 9.25 -6.10
CA ILE A 324 -7.91 10.40 -5.20
C ILE A 324 -6.99 10.18 -3.99
N ALA A 325 -5.83 10.83 -3.99
CA ALA A 325 -4.94 10.88 -2.82
C ALA A 325 -5.45 11.92 -1.82
N ALA A 326 -6.18 11.47 -0.80
CA ALA A 326 -6.77 12.32 0.24
C ALA A 326 -6.09 12.13 1.60
N GLY A 327 -4.81 11.75 1.63
CA GLY A 327 -3.99 11.69 2.83
C GLY A 327 -3.55 13.09 3.29
N ILE A 328 -3.88 13.46 4.53
CA ILE A 328 -3.44 14.71 5.15
C ILE A 328 -2.77 14.39 6.50
N PRO A 329 -1.48 14.76 6.69
CA PRO A 329 -0.78 14.49 7.93
C PRO A 329 -1.53 14.96 9.18
N SER A 330 -1.44 14.15 10.24
CA SER A 330 -2.00 14.41 11.57
C SER A 330 -3.53 14.34 11.71
N LEU A 331 -4.27 14.09 10.64
CA LEU A 331 -5.74 14.01 10.70
C LEU A 331 -6.21 12.56 10.94
N GLY A 332 -7.20 12.39 11.82
CA GLY A 332 -7.93 11.14 12.08
C GLY A 332 -9.39 11.16 11.61
N SER A 333 -10.23 10.27 12.14
CA SER A 333 -11.59 10.00 11.67
C SER A 333 -12.52 11.21 11.80
N THR A 334 -12.44 11.96 12.90
CA THR A 334 -13.26 13.16 13.10
C THR A 334 -12.99 14.20 12.01
N PRO A 335 -11.76 14.72 11.80
CA PRO A 335 -11.50 15.65 10.70
C PRO A 335 -11.80 15.06 9.33
N HIS A 336 -11.61 13.76 9.13
CA HIS A 336 -11.93 13.10 7.88
C HIS A 336 -13.42 13.18 7.53
N ALA A 337 -14.33 13.02 8.50
CA ALA A 337 -15.77 13.16 8.28
C ALA A 337 -16.14 14.56 7.79
N PHE A 338 -15.66 15.62 8.45
CA PHE A 338 -16.02 17.00 8.10
C PHE A 338 -15.44 17.47 6.76
N ARG A 339 -14.33 16.87 6.31
CA ARG A 339 -13.68 17.24 5.04
C ARG A 339 -14.04 16.32 3.88
N PHE A 340 -14.75 15.22 4.11
CA PHE A 340 -14.95 14.16 3.13
C PHE A 340 -15.57 14.70 1.83
N THR A 341 -16.60 15.54 1.95
CA THR A 341 -17.25 16.16 0.78
C THR A 341 -16.28 17.00 -0.04
N ARG A 342 -15.49 17.86 0.61
CA ARG A 342 -14.55 18.77 -0.06
C ARG A 342 -13.35 18.02 -0.66
N ASP A 343 -12.75 17.12 0.10
CA ASP A 343 -11.44 16.56 -0.24
C ASP A 343 -11.51 15.25 -1.03
N VAL A 344 -12.66 14.57 -0.97
CA VAL A 344 -12.92 13.31 -1.67
C VAL A 344 -14.05 13.49 -2.69
N LEU A 345 -15.29 13.72 -2.26
CA LEU A 345 -16.45 13.69 -3.17
C LEU A 345 -16.38 14.76 -4.27
N ALA A 346 -15.86 15.96 -3.96
CA ALA A 346 -15.69 17.02 -4.95
C ALA A 346 -14.63 16.70 -6.03
N LYS A 347 -13.74 15.72 -5.78
CA LYS A 347 -12.74 15.24 -6.75
C LYS A 347 -13.21 14.02 -7.55
N GLY A 348 -14.31 13.40 -7.12
CA GLY A 348 -14.91 12.22 -7.73
C GLY A 348 -15.58 11.34 -6.69
N THR A 349 -16.66 10.67 -7.06
CA THR A 349 -17.38 9.75 -6.17
C THR A 349 -16.67 8.39 -6.16
N PRO A 350 -16.12 7.93 -5.02
CA PRO A 350 -15.38 6.68 -4.98
C PRO A 350 -16.26 5.46 -5.27
N ASP A 351 -15.73 4.54 -6.06
CA ASP A 351 -16.21 3.16 -6.19
C ASP A 351 -15.54 2.26 -5.16
N LEU A 352 -14.29 2.59 -4.80
CA LEU A 352 -13.52 1.94 -3.77
C LEU A 352 -12.84 2.98 -2.88
N LEU A 353 -13.05 2.89 -1.57
CA LEU A 353 -12.41 3.74 -0.56
C LEU A 353 -11.48 2.92 0.32
N PHE A 354 -10.20 3.28 0.37
CA PHE A 354 -9.28 2.86 1.42
C PHE A 354 -9.27 3.91 2.52
N LEU A 355 -9.58 3.51 3.75
CA LEU A 355 -9.71 4.40 4.91
C LEU A 355 -8.83 3.92 6.07
N GLU A 356 -7.95 4.79 6.56
CA GLU A 356 -7.19 4.57 7.79
C GLU A 356 -7.22 5.82 8.68
N ALA A 357 -7.52 5.63 9.96
CA ALA A 357 -7.48 6.71 10.95
C ALA A 357 -6.98 6.27 12.33
N ALA A 358 -6.70 4.99 12.55
CA ALA A 358 -6.45 4.40 13.87
C ALA A 358 -5.25 5.03 14.59
N VAL A 359 -4.12 5.23 13.89
CA VAL A 359 -2.92 5.84 14.51
C VAL A 359 -3.16 7.30 14.89
N ASN A 360 -3.90 8.04 14.05
CA ASN A 360 -4.19 9.45 14.30
C ASN A 360 -5.29 9.64 15.34
N ASP A 361 -6.25 8.74 15.43
CA ASP A 361 -7.31 8.82 16.42
C ASP A 361 -6.80 8.65 17.85
N ARG A 362 -5.89 7.68 18.05
CA ARG A 362 -5.20 7.53 19.33
C ARG A 362 -4.30 8.73 19.61
N GLY A 363 -3.46 9.11 18.64
CA GLY A 363 -2.57 10.25 18.77
C GLY A 363 -3.32 11.53 19.15
N ASN A 364 -4.47 11.78 18.54
CA ASN A 364 -5.26 12.98 18.77
C ASN A 364 -6.17 12.92 20.01
N GLY A 365 -6.17 11.79 20.73
CA GLY A 365 -6.95 11.61 21.95
C GLY A 365 -8.46 11.55 21.69
N PHE A 366 -8.89 11.15 20.49
CA PHE A 366 -10.32 10.99 20.21
C PHE A 366 -10.88 9.81 21.02
N SER A 367 -11.97 10.06 21.76
CA SER A 367 -12.68 9.04 22.50
C SER A 367 -13.26 7.97 21.58
N GLU A 368 -13.56 6.79 22.10
CA GLU A 368 -14.24 5.73 21.35
C GLU A 368 -15.47 6.26 20.58
N LYS A 369 -16.27 7.09 21.26
CA LYS A 369 -17.48 7.69 20.69
C LYS A 369 -17.19 8.62 19.51
N ALA A 370 -16.17 9.48 19.64
CA ALA A 370 -15.76 10.38 18.57
C ALA A 370 -15.23 9.60 17.36
N GLN A 371 -14.47 8.54 17.59
CA GLN A 371 -13.97 7.65 16.53
C GLN A 371 -15.12 6.97 15.78
N ILE A 372 -16.11 6.43 16.50
CA ILE A 372 -17.32 5.85 15.89
C ILE A 372 -18.03 6.90 15.04
N ARG A 373 -18.31 8.09 15.58
CA ARG A 373 -19.02 9.17 14.87
C ARG A 373 -18.29 9.61 13.61
N GLY A 374 -16.96 9.70 13.67
CA GLY A 374 -16.10 10.04 12.54
C GLY A 374 -16.13 8.99 11.44
N LEU A 375 -15.78 7.74 11.77
CA LEU A 375 -15.76 6.65 10.79
C LEU A 375 -17.14 6.40 10.19
N GLU A 376 -18.18 6.36 11.04
CA GLU A 376 -19.56 6.21 10.60
C GLU A 376 -19.99 7.37 9.69
N GLY A 377 -19.64 8.61 10.04
CA GLY A 377 -19.95 9.78 9.23
C GLY A 377 -19.37 9.69 7.82
N ILE A 378 -18.10 9.29 7.70
CA ILE A 378 -17.42 9.08 6.41
C ILE A 378 -18.15 8.02 5.56
N LEU A 379 -18.47 6.87 6.16
CA LEU A 379 -19.15 5.78 5.44
C LEU A 379 -20.54 6.20 4.97
N ARG A 380 -21.29 6.91 5.82
CA ARG A 380 -22.63 7.38 5.48
C ARG A 380 -22.62 8.48 4.42
N HIS A 381 -21.63 9.38 4.42
CA HIS A 381 -21.40 10.30 3.29
C HIS A 381 -21.12 9.55 1.99
N LEU A 382 -20.23 8.56 2.02
CA LEU A 382 -19.90 7.76 0.83
C LEU A 382 -21.14 7.06 0.29
N TYR A 383 -21.88 6.34 1.13
CA TYR A 383 -23.03 5.55 0.69
C TYR A 383 -24.23 6.40 0.28
N ALA A 384 -24.35 7.63 0.79
CA ALA A 384 -25.32 8.59 0.28
C ALA A 384 -24.99 9.01 -1.17
N ALA A 385 -23.70 9.14 -1.51
CA ALA A 385 -23.27 9.49 -2.86
C ALA A 385 -23.19 8.28 -3.81
N ASN A 386 -22.76 7.12 -3.31
CA ASN A 386 -22.64 5.87 -4.04
C ASN A 386 -22.98 4.67 -3.13
N PRO A 387 -24.23 4.19 -3.14
CA PRO A 387 -24.65 3.09 -2.28
C PRO A 387 -24.08 1.73 -2.74
N LYS A 388 -23.37 1.68 -3.87
CA LYS A 388 -22.67 0.49 -4.35
C LYS A 388 -21.16 0.53 -4.09
N ALA A 389 -20.63 1.62 -3.53
CA ALA A 389 -19.21 1.71 -3.23
C ALA A 389 -18.76 0.57 -2.30
N ASN A 390 -17.52 0.11 -2.46
CA ASN A 390 -16.87 -0.77 -1.49
C ASN A 390 -15.85 0.01 -0.68
N VAL A 391 -15.55 -0.49 0.52
CA VAL A 391 -14.62 0.17 1.43
C VAL A 391 -13.68 -0.87 2.05
N VAL A 392 -12.43 -0.49 2.20
CA VAL A 392 -11.41 -1.19 2.98
C VAL A 392 -11.03 -0.29 4.15
N LEU A 393 -11.52 -0.62 5.36
CA LEU A 393 -11.05 -0.01 6.59
C LEU A 393 -9.77 -0.71 7.03
N MET A 394 -8.79 0.07 7.46
CA MET A 394 -7.50 -0.45 7.90
C MET A 394 -7.14 0.15 9.25
N ALA A 395 -6.42 -0.61 10.07
CA ALA A 395 -5.82 -0.10 11.29
C ALA A 395 -4.30 -0.30 11.22
N PHE A 396 -3.54 0.79 11.11
CA PHE A 396 -2.08 0.75 11.02
C PHE A 396 -1.40 0.48 12.36
N ALA A 397 -0.19 -0.07 12.28
CA ALA A 397 0.64 -0.41 13.43
C ALA A 397 1.28 0.84 14.05
N GLU A 398 1.50 0.80 15.36
CA GLU A 398 2.31 1.78 16.08
C GLU A 398 2.87 1.13 17.37
N PRO A 399 3.93 1.70 17.97
CA PRO A 399 4.56 1.12 19.16
C PRO A 399 3.59 0.95 20.33
N MET A 400 2.68 1.92 20.55
CA MET A 400 1.72 1.86 21.65
C MET A 400 0.68 0.73 21.47
N LYS A 401 0.27 0.43 20.24
CA LYS A 401 -0.59 -0.72 19.93
C LYS A 401 0.14 -2.03 20.20
N ASN A 402 1.43 -2.11 19.85
CA ASN A 402 2.24 -3.29 20.18
C ASN A 402 2.27 -3.52 21.69
N THR A 403 2.45 -2.47 22.49
CA THR A 403 2.38 -2.56 23.96
C THR A 403 1.01 -3.02 24.47
N ASP A 404 -0.10 -2.57 23.88
CA ASP A 404 -1.43 -3.11 24.25
C ASP A 404 -1.50 -4.63 23.96
N TYR A 405 -1.07 -5.08 22.78
CA TYR A 405 -1.07 -6.51 22.43
C TYR A 405 -0.15 -7.35 23.32
N GLU A 406 1.05 -6.86 23.66
CA GLU A 406 1.97 -7.50 24.61
C GLU A 406 1.31 -7.73 25.97
N ASN A 407 0.42 -6.83 26.38
CA ASN A 407 -0.35 -6.93 27.61
C ASN A 407 -1.67 -7.72 27.46
N GLY A 408 -1.86 -8.41 26.33
CA GLY A 408 -3.07 -9.20 26.05
C GLY A 408 -4.33 -8.36 25.84
N LYS A 409 -4.18 -7.09 25.46
CA LYS A 409 -5.27 -6.14 25.29
C LYS A 409 -5.42 -5.72 23.83
N GLU A 410 -6.65 -5.72 23.34
CA GLU A 410 -6.97 -5.15 22.03
C GLU A 410 -6.88 -3.61 22.08
N PRO A 411 -6.13 -2.95 21.18
CA PRO A 411 -6.13 -1.51 21.09
C PRO A 411 -7.52 -0.98 20.72
N LEU A 412 -7.95 0.09 21.41
CA LEU A 412 -9.31 0.63 21.28
C LEU A 412 -9.65 0.99 19.82
N GLU A 413 -8.76 1.71 19.18
CA GLU A 413 -8.90 2.20 17.82
C GLU A 413 -9.00 1.05 16.79
N VAL A 414 -8.32 -0.07 17.05
CA VAL A 414 -8.38 -1.27 16.20
C VAL A 414 -9.76 -1.90 16.31
N ALA A 415 -10.24 -2.11 17.54
CA ALA A 415 -11.58 -2.64 17.82
C ALA A 415 -12.71 -1.75 17.27
N VAL A 416 -12.54 -0.41 17.32
CA VAL A 416 -13.51 0.53 16.73
C VAL A 416 -13.57 0.39 15.22
N HIS A 417 -12.42 0.34 14.53
CA HIS A 417 -12.37 0.18 13.07
C HIS A 417 -13.03 -1.13 12.63
N GLU A 418 -12.71 -2.24 13.32
CA GLU A 418 -13.31 -3.55 13.06
C GLU A 418 -14.84 -3.52 13.23
N ARG A 419 -15.32 -2.97 14.35
CA ARG A 419 -16.76 -2.88 14.64
C ARG A 419 -17.51 -2.05 13.61
N VAL A 420 -16.98 -0.89 13.22
CA VAL A 420 -17.60 -0.03 12.19
C VAL A 420 -17.58 -0.73 10.83
N ALA A 421 -16.46 -1.37 10.46
CA ALA A 421 -16.34 -2.09 9.21
C ALA A 421 -17.39 -3.22 9.12
N LYS A 422 -17.51 -4.02 10.16
CA LYS A 422 -18.51 -5.10 10.26
C LYS A 422 -19.94 -4.57 10.14
N HIS A 423 -20.27 -3.47 10.83
CA HIS A 423 -21.62 -2.89 10.82
C HIS A 423 -22.05 -2.42 9.43
N TYR A 424 -21.13 -1.83 8.68
CA TYR A 424 -21.38 -1.32 7.33
C TYR A 424 -21.04 -2.32 6.21
N GLY A 425 -20.52 -3.51 6.56
CA GLY A 425 -20.09 -4.53 5.61
C GLY A 425 -18.81 -4.20 4.84
N ALA A 426 -18.03 -3.20 5.27
CA ALA A 426 -16.75 -2.86 4.66
C ALA A 426 -15.70 -3.95 4.94
N ALA A 427 -14.82 -4.23 3.99
CA ALA A 427 -13.66 -5.08 4.26
C ALA A 427 -12.78 -4.43 5.33
N TYR A 428 -12.11 -5.24 6.14
CA TYR A 428 -11.26 -4.78 7.23
C TYR A 428 -9.90 -5.47 7.22
N ILE A 429 -8.83 -4.71 7.42
CA ILE A 429 -7.46 -5.22 7.54
C ILE A 429 -6.83 -4.75 8.85
N ASN A 430 -6.42 -5.69 9.70
CA ASN A 430 -5.75 -5.43 10.97
C ASN A 430 -4.21 -5.46 10.81
N LEU A 431 -3.67 -4.43 10.15
CA LEU A 431 -2.22 -4.29 9.93
C LEU A 431 -1.46 -4.07 11.25
N ALA A 432 -2.12 -3.53 12.28
CA ALA A 432 -1.55 -3.43 13.62
C ALA A 432 -1.23 -4.80 14.22
N LYS A 433 -2.20 -5.73 14.19
CA LYS A 433 -2.02 -7.09 14.70
C LYS A 433 -1.01 -7.88 13.87
N GLU A 434 -1.06 -7.74 12.55
CA GLU A 434 -0.11 -8.41 11.67
C GLU A 434 1.34 -8.04 11.96
N VAL A 435 1.62 -6.73 12.05
CA VAL A 435 2.98 -6.27 12.34
C VAL A 435 3.44 -6.76 13.71
N TYR A 436 2.57 -6.69 14.72
CA TYR A 436 2.88 -7.20 16.04
C TYR A 436 3.22 -8.70 16.02
N ASP A 437 2.38 -9.53 15.40
CA ASP A 437 2.57 -10.98 15.37
C ASP A 437 3.82 -11.40 14.58
N ARG A 438 4.12 -10.71 13.47
CA ARG A 438 5.34 -10.98 12.68
C ARG A 438 6.60 -10.58 13.44
N ILE A 439 6.57 -9.49 14.20
CA ILE A 439 7.68 -9.11 15.10
C ILE A 439 7.84 -10.16 16.21
N ALA A 440 6.73 -10.59 16.83
CA ALA A 440 6.74 -11.62 17.86
C ALA A 440 7.25 -12.98 17.33
N ALA A 441 6.98 -13.30 16.06
CA ALA A 441 7.50 -14.46 15.36
C ALA A 441 8.98 -14.33 14.91
N GLY A 442 9.60 -13.16 15.11
CA GLY A 442 10.99 -12.90 14.76
C GLY A 442 11.24 -12.72 13.25
N GLU A 443 10.22 -12.41 12.46
CA GLU A 443 10.38 -12.19 11.00
C GLU A 443 11.11 -10.90 10.68
N PHE A 444 10.91 -9.88 11.52
CA PHE A 444 11.57 -8.58 11.46
C PHE A 444 11.45 -7.86 12.80
N SER A 445 12.02 -6.67 12.90
CA SER A 445 12.03 -5.83 14.09
C SER A 445 11.40 -4.46 13.83
N TRP A 446 10.77 -3.90 14.88
CA TRP A 446 10.31 -2.52 14.81
C TRP A 446 11.48 -1.54 14.53
N LYS A 447 12.59 -1.70 15.26
CA LYS A 447 13.71 -0.76 15.27
C LYS A 447 14.44 -0.64 13.93
N TYR A 448 14.70 -1.77 13.26
CA TYR A 448 15.55 -1.78 12.07
C TYR A 448 14.74 -1.78 10.77
N ASP A 449 13.59 -2.47 10.78
CA ASP A 449 12.84 -2.75 9.55
C ASP A 449 11.66 -1.79 9.41
N PHE A 450 10.88 -1.55 10.48
CA PHE A 450 9.82 -0.53 10.46
C PHE A 450 10.37 0.90 10.68
N LYS A 451 11.44 1.01 11.47
CA LYS A 451 12.16 2.22 11.93
C LYS A 451 11.37 3.09 12.90
N ASP A 452 10.19 3.57 12.49
CA ASP A 452 9.34 4.42 13.31
C ASP A 452 7.86 4.33 12.88
N LEU A 453 7.03 5.28 13.33
CA LEU A 453 5.60 5.34 13.01
C LEU A 453 5.33 5.49 11.50
N HIS A 454 6.20 6.19 10.77
CA HIS A 454 6.16 6.33 9.32
C HIS A 454 6.96 5.17 8.72
N PRO A 455 6.30 4.06 8.34
CA PRO A 455 7.03 2.83 8.05
C PRO A 455 8.06 3.02 6.94
N SER A 456 9.22 2.42 7.13
CA SER A 456 10.24 2.31 6.09
C SER A 456 9.70 1.60 4.84
N PRO A 457 10.44 1.56 3.71
CA PRO A 457 10.05 0.77 2.54
C PRO A 457 9.69 -0.70 2.86
N TYR A 458 10.32 -1.30 3.88
CA TYR A 458 9.95 -2.64 4.34
C TYR A 458 8.52 -2.67 4.92
N GLY A 459 8.21 -1.77 5.86
CA GLY A 459 6.88 -1.73 6.48
C GLY A 459 5.77 -1.32 5.51
N GLN A 460 6.07 -0.42 4.56
CA GLN A 460 5.17 -0.04 3.47
C GLN A 460 4.82 -1.25 2.60
N GLU A 461 5.80 -2.11 2.34
CA GLU A 461 5.60 -3.34 1.58
C GLU A 461 4.77 -4.38 2.36
N VAL A 462 5.03 -4.56 3.66
CA VAL A 462 4.20 -5.43 4.51
C VAL A 462 2.72 -5.01 4.44
N TYR A 463 2.44 -3.71 4.54
CA TYR A 463 1.07 -3.19 4.39
C TYR A 463 0.49 -3.48 3.02
N PHE A 464 1.26 -3.24 1.95
CA PHE A 464 0.82 -3.51 0.60
C PHE A 464 0.54 -5.00 0.34
N GLN A 465 1.37 -5.93 0.84
CA GLN A 465 1.17 -7.36 0.59
C GLN A 465 -0.15 -7.88 1.18
N THR A 466 -0.57 -7.37 2.34
CA THR A 466 -1.87 -7.74 2.93
C THR A 466 -3.06 -7.12 2.17
N ILE A 467 -2.90 -5.88 1.67
CA ILE A 467 -3.90 -5.27 0.79
C ILE A 467 -4.02 -6.05 -0.53
N LYS A 468 -2.88 -6.44 -1.11
CA LYS A 468 -2.81 -7.29 -2.31
C LYS A 468 -3.50 -8.63 -2.07
N GLU A 469 -3.27 -9.26 -0.91
CA GLU A 469 -3.94 -10.51 -0.54
C GLU A 469 -5.47 -10.35 -0.47
N LEU A 470 -5.99 -9.26 0.11
CA LEU A 470 -7.43 -8.97 0.10
C LEU A 470 -7.97 -8.86 -1.34
N ILE A 471 -7.31 -8.07 -2.18
CA ILE A 471 -7.74 -7.85 -3.57
C ILE A 471 -7.74 -9.16 -4.36
N LYS A 472 -6.74 -10.02 -4.16
CA LYS A 472 -6.64 -11.34 -4.80
C LYS A 472 -7.69 -12.33 -4.31
N THR A 473 -7.92 -12.38 -3.00
CA THR A 473 -8.77 -13.42 -2.38
C THR A 473 -10.26 -13.12 -2.46
N ASP A 474 -10.63 -11.86 -2.73
CA ASP A 474 -12.03 -11.52 -2.89
C ASP A 474 -12.63 -12.13 -4.17
N SER A 475 -13.59 -13.04 -3.97
CA SER A 475 -14.38 -13.67 -5.03
C SER A 475 -15.11 -12.69 -5.96
N GLY A 476 -15.23 -11.41 -5.56
CA GLY A 476 -15.90 -10.39 -6.33
C GLY A 476 -17.42 -10.57 -6.34
N THR A 477 -17.99 -11.13 -5.26
CA THR A 477 -19.44 -11.31 -5.15
C THR A 477 -20.11 -9.93 -5.17
N VAL A 478 -20.82 -9.65 -6.26
CA VAL A 478 -21.61 -8.43 -6.42
C VAL A 478 -22.77 -8.47 -5.44
N THR A 479 -22.97 -7.36 -4.73
CA THR A 479 -24.06 -7.21 -3.77
C THR A 479 -24.98 -6.09 -4.20
N ASP A 480 -26.24 -6.14 -3.74
CA ASP A 480 -27.16 -5.03 -3.93
C ASP A 480 -26.64 -3.75 -3.29
N ALA A 481 -27.14 -2.62 -3.77
CA ALA A 481 -26.90 -1.32 -3.15
C ALA A 481 -27.20 -1.38 -1.65
N ILE A 482 -26.30 -0.84 -0.83
CA ILE A 482 -26.45 -0.92 0.63
C ILE A 482 -27.74 -0.23 1.06
N THR A 483 -28.56 -0.95 1.82
CA THR A 483 -29.57 -0.33 2.67
C THR A 483 -28.86 0.08 3.96
N LEU A 484 -28.75 1.38 4.21
CA LEU A 484 -28.01 1.88 5.37
C LEU A 484 -28.61 1.31 6.67
N PRO A 485 -27.80 0.65 7.52
CA PRO A 485 -28.26 0.24 8.84
C PRO A 485 -28.54 1.47 9.72
N ALA A 486 -29.20 1.23 10.85
CA ALA A 486 -29.30 2.24 11.91
C ALA A 486 -27.88 2.68 12.32
N ALA A 487 -27.72 3.98 12.58
CA ALA A 487 -26.44 4.52 13.02
C ALA A 487 -26.03 3.89 14.38
N LEU A 488 -24.75 3.54 14.52
CA LEU A 488 -24.11 3.11 15.76
C LEU A 488 -24.18 4.22 16.81
N ASP A 489 -24.03 5.48 16.39
CA ASP A 489 -24.28 6.63 17.24
C ASP A 489 -25.24 7.62 16.54
N LYS A 490 -26.31 8.00 17.25
CA LYS A 490 -27.34 8.93 16.72
C LYS A 490 -26.82 10.33 16.41
N PHE A 491 -25.58 10.65 16.80
CA PHE A 491 -24.89 11.91 16.50
C PHE A 491 -23.67 11.68 15.59
N SER A 492 -23.70 10.62 14.78
CA SER A 492 -22.78 10.43 13.65
C SER A 492 -22.54 11.73 12.88
N TYR A 493 -21.33 11.91 12.38
CA TYR A 493 -20.96 13.06 11.54
C TYR A 493 -21.39 12.88 10.07
N GLU A 494 -22.51 12.18 9.84
CA GLU A 494 -23.08 11.92 8.49
C GLU A 494 -23.55 13.18 7.75
N LYS A 495 -23.60 14.33 8.43
CA LYS A 495 -23.82 15.66 7.86
C LYS A 495 -22.76 16.65 8.31
N GLY A 496 -21.59 16.15 8.69
CA GLY A 496 -20.44 16.97 9.04
C GLY A 496 -19.89 17.68 7.81
N SER A 497 -19.67 18.99 7.89
CA SER A 497 -18.99 19.76 6.85
C SER A 497 -18.17 20.92 7.42
N TYR A 498 -17.23 21.41 6.62
CA TYR A 498 -16.55 22.68 6.91
C TYR A 498 -17.47 23.86 6.60
N HIS A 499 -17.53 24.77 7.56
CA HIS A 499 -18.17 26.07 7.47
C HIS A 499 -17.12 27.17 7.40
N GLU A 500 -17.43 28.22 6.64
CA GLU A 500 -16.47 29.26 6.32
C GLU A 500 -16.26 30.19 7.53
N ILE A 501 -15.02 30.64 7.72
CA ILE A 501 -14.67 31.54 8.83
C ILE A 501 -15.43 32.88 8.80
N THR A 502 -15.90 33.28 7.61
CA THR A 502 -16.69 34.50 7.39
C THR A 502 -18.13 34.40 7.90
N GLU A 503 -18.59 33.20 8.29
CA GLU A 503 -19.92 33.02 8.91
C GLU A 503 -19.97 33.55 10.34
N SER A 504 -18.81 33.79 10.96
CA SER A 504 -18.71 34.38 12.30
C SER A 504 -19.12 35.85 12.33
N LYS A 505 -19.73 36.27 13.45
CA LYS A 505 -20.26 37.61 13.69
C LYS A 505 -19.76 38.15 15.03
N ASN A 506 -20.05 39.43 15.30
CA ASN A 506 -19.75 40.10 16.57
C ASN A 506 -18.28 39.98 16.99
N LEU A 507 -17.38 40.06 16.01
CA LEU A 507 -15.94 39.92 16.23
C LEU A 507 -15.41 41.07 17.09
N LYS A 508 -14.76 40.73 18.21
CA LYS A 508 -13.98 41.65 19.05
C LYS A 508 -12.56 41.12 19.13
N GLY A 509 -11.58 41.84 18.61
CA GLY A 509 -10.17 41.41 18.63
C GLY A 509 -9.82 40.22 17.71
N PHE A 510 -10.80 39.63 17.02
CA PHE A 510 -10.59 38.69 15.92
C PHE A 510 -10.59 39.43 14.58
N SER A 511 -9.77 38.97 13.64
CA SER A 511 -9.73 39.46 12.26
C SER A 511 -9.39 38.35 11.28
N VAL A 512 -9.85 38.46 10.04
CA VAL A 512 -9.48 37.51 8.99
C VAL A 512 -8.12 37.87 8.44
N ASN A 513 -7.17 36.94 8.54
CA ASN A 513 -5.92 36.98 7.80
C ASN A 513 -6.09 36.11 6.53
N PRO A 514 -6.11 36.69 5.32
CA PRO A 514 -6.38 35.94 4.09
C PRO A 514 -5.24 35.01 3.66
N ASP A 515 -4.03 35.22 4.17
CA ASP A 515 -2.81 34.50 3.79
C ASP A 515 -1.96 34.22 5.03
N TRP A 516 -2.54 33.46 5.97
CA TRP A 516 -1.88 33.29 7.26
C TRP A 516 -0.61 32.44 7.12
N LYS A 517 0.45 32.91 7.78
CA LYS A 517 1.72 32.21 7.97
C LYS A 517 2.30 32.52 9.36
N PRO A 518 3.04 31.58 9.96
CA PRO A 518 3.62 31.80 11.28
C PRO A 518 4.75 32.82 11.22
N ALA A 519 4.75 33.78 12.14
CA ALA A 519 5.81 34.80 12.23
C ALA A 519 7.13 34.24 12.79
N ASP A 520 7.03 33.19 13.62
CA ASP A 520 8.16 32.53 14.30
C ASP A 520 8.92 31.53 13.42
N LYS A 521 8.47 31.32 12.17
CA LYS A 521 9.01 30.35 11.20
C LYS A 521 8.99 28.90 11.69
N THR A 522 8.25 28.60 12.75
CA THR A 522 8.05 27.24 13.23
C THR A 522 7.34 26.42 12.12
N PRO A 523 7.70 25.15 11.89
CA PRO A 523 7.14 24.33 10.81
C PRO A 523 5.59 24.30 10.78
N THR A 524 5.04 24.10 9.58
CA THR A 524 3.59 24.03 9.32
C THR A 524 3.22 22.76 8.54
N ARG A 525 1.93 22.63 8.17
CA ARG A 525 1.45 21.59 7.25
C ARG A 525 0.92 22.23 5.96
N PRO A 526 1.28 21.69 4.78
CA PRO A 526 0.65 22.08 3.52
C PRO A 526 -0.89 21.99 3.62
N GLY A 527 -1.59 22.95 3.00
CA GLY A 527 -3.05 23.07 3.10
C GLY A 527 -3.56 23.78 4.36
N PHE A 528 -2.67 24.08 5.31
CA PHE A 528 -2.96 24.77 6.57
C PHE A 528 -2.00 25.95 6.82
N VAL A 529 -1.41 26.46 5.73
CA VAL A 529 -0.53 27.63 5.67
C VAL A 529 -0.77 28.28 4.31
N ASN A 530 -0.65 29.61 4.24
CA ASN A 530 -1.03 30.42 3.08
C ASN A 530 -2.52 30.22 2.72
N VAL A 531 -3.36 30.18 3.76
CA VAL A 531 -4.82 30.04 3.64
C VAL A 531 -5.50 31.04 4.57
N PRO A 532 -6.75 31.44 4.27
CA PRO A 532 -7.52 32.32 5.15
C PRO A 532 -7.71 31.71 6.54
N MET A 533 -7.52 32.52 7.58
CA MET A 533 -7.79 32.15 8.97
C MET A 533 -8.44 33.29 9.72
N LEU A 534 -9.35 32.96 10.64
CA LEU A 534 -9.84 33.90 11.63
C LEU A 534 -8.90 33.87 12.83
N VAL A 535 -8.22 34.99 13.07
CA VAL A 535 -7.10 35.10 14.01
C VAL A 535 -7.46 36.06 15.14
N GLY A 536 -7.30 35.60 16.37
CA GLY A 536 -7.33 36.41 17.58
C GLY A 536 -6.14 36.05 18.45
N GLU A 537 -5.45 37.06 18.99
CA GLU A 537 -4.19 36.87 19.74
C GLU A 537 -4.20 37.55 21.11
N GLN A 538 -5.25 38.33 21.39
CA GLN A 538 -5.40 39.09 22.63
C GLN A 538 -6.45 38.42 23.54
N PRO A 539 -6.19 38.34 24.85
CA PRO A 539 -7.22 37.94 25.80
C PRO A 539 -8.51 38.77 25.68
N ASN A 540 -9.64 38.14 25.98
CA ASN A 540 -10.99 38.70 25.85
C ASN A 540 -11.43 38.99 24.41
N ALA A 541 -10.60 38.68 23.40
CA ALA A 541 -11.07 38.62 22.03
C ALA A 541 -12.19 37.58 21.92
N SER A 542 -13.27 37.90 21.21
CA SER A 542 -14.46 37.05 21.14
C SER A 542 -15.12 37.07 19.76
N LEU A 543 -15.90 36.02 19.50
CA LEU A 543 -16.69 35.85 18.29
C LEU A 543 -18.00 35.13 18.62
N ASP A 544 -18.98 35.31 17.74
CA ASP A 544 -20.21 34.51 17.70
C ASP A 544 -20.27 33.72 16.39
N LEU A 545 -20.78 32.49 16.45
CA LEU A 545 -21.19 31.72 15.28
C LEU A 545 -22.63 31.25 15.47
N GLU A 546 -23.50 31.62 14.55
CA GLU A 546 -24.85 31.07 14.44
C GLU A 546 -24.83 29.91 13.46
N PHE A 547 -25.33 28.74 13.87
CA PHE A 547 -25.36 27.55 13.01
C PHE A 547 -26.67 26.80 13.20
N LYS A 548 -27.00 25.95 12.23
CA LYS A 548 -28.11 25.01 12.35
C LYS A 548 -27.53 23.61 12.35
N GLY A 549 -27.83 22.82 13.36
CA GLY A 549 -27.39 21.44 13.41
C GLY A 549 -27.50 20.80 14.76
N ARG A 550 -26.71 19.75 14.93
CA ARG A 550 -26.61 18.89 16.12
C ARG A 550 -25.20 18.88 16.70
N GLY A 551 -24.23 19.46 16.01
CA GLY A 551 -22.88 19.64 16.54
C GLY A 551 -22.15 20.84 15.92
N VAL A 552 -21.22 21.39 16.70
CA VAL A 552 -20.32 22.49 16.33
C VAL A 552 -18.92 22.24 16.86
N GLY A 553 -17.93 22.62 16.08
CA GLY A 553 -16.52 22.55 16.43
C GLY A 553 -15.68 23.59 15.69
N ILE A 554 -14.38 23.54 15.92
CA ILE A 554 -13.38 24.39 15.27
C ILE A 554 -12.21 23.54 14.77
N ALA A 555 -11.78 23.79 13.55
CA ALA A 555 -10.48 23.38 13.04
C ALA A 555 -9.52 24.56 13.25
N ILE A 556 -8.50 24.37 14.06
CA ILE A 556 -7.54 25.40 14.42
C ILE A 556 -6.13 25.08 13.93
N ILE A 557 -5.25 26.08 13.98
CA ILE A 557 -3.81 25.90 13.95
C ILE A 557 -3.24 26.10 15.35
N SER A 558 -2.79 25.00 15.96
CA SER A 558 -2.17 24.99 17.27
C SER A 558 -0.65 25.09 17.15
N GLY A 559 -0.06 26.20 17.59
CA GLY A 559 1.40 26.42 17.60
C GLY A 559 1.96 26.79 18.97
N PRO A 560 3.22 27.27 19.02
CA PRO A 560 3.91 27.59 20.28
C PRO A 560 3.22 28.65 21.13
N ASP A 561 2.39 29.48 20.50
CA ASP A 561 1.67 30.59 21.11
C ASP A 561 0.16 30.33 21.25
N ALA A 562 -0.29 29.08 21.09
CA ALA A 562 -1.71 28.71 21.22
C ALA A 562 -2.24 29.06 22.62
N GLY A 563 -3.39 29.73 22.66
CA GLY A 563 -4.04 30.17 23.89
C GLY A 563 -5.01 29.14 24.48
N LYS A 564 -5.69 29.56 25.54
CA LYS A 564 -6.92 28.92 25.99
C LYS A 564 -8.13 29.72 25.52
N ILE A 565 -9.23 29.03 25.33
CA ILE A 565 -10.53 29.66 25.07
C ILE A 565 -11.52 29.27 26.16
N THR A 566 -12.58 30.07 26.25
CA THR A 566 -13.83 29.70 26.90
C THR A 566 -14.94 29.78 25.87
N TYR A 567 -15.91 28.88 25.94
CA TYR A 567 -17.04 28.91 25.02
C TYR A 567 -18.36 28.55 25.69
N THR A 568 -19.45 29.05 25.12
CA THR A 568 -20.83 28.70 25.49
C THR A 568 -21.61 28.35 24.23
N ILE A 569 -22.54 27.40 24.34
CA ILE A 569 -23.52 27.10 23.29
C ILE A 569 -24.90 27.42 23.86
N ASP A 570 -25.63 28.30 23.18
CA ASP A 570 -26.95 28.81 23.59
C ASP A 570 -26.94 29.48 24.98
N GLY A 571 -25.84 30.15 25.33
CA GLY A 571 -25.70 30.82 26.63
C GLY A 571 -25.65 29.87 27.84
N LYS A 572 -25.49 28.55 27.60
CA LYS A 572 -25.30 27.56 28.65
C LYS A 572 -23.95 27.74 29.36
N LYS A 573 -23.69 26.91 30.37
CA LYS A 573 -22.47 26.96 31.19
C LYS A 573 -21.20 27.04 30.33
N SER A 574 -20.40 28.06 30.59
CA SER A 574 -19.10 28.27 29.94
C SER A 574 -18.15 27.11 30.21
N GLN A 575 -17.48 26.64 29.16
CA GLN A 575 -16.51 25.55 29.18
C GLN A 575 -15.13 26.09 28.80
N PRO A 576 -14.07 25.81 29.58
CA PRO A 576 -12.72 26.11 29.17
C PRO A 576 -12.20 25.06 28.18
N LEU A 577 -11.30 25.46 27.28
CA LEU A 577 -10.58 24.55 26.40
C LEU A 577 -9.17 25.08 26.14
N ASP A 578 -8.17 24.22 26.36
CA ASP A 578 -6.79 24.52 26.00
C ASP A 578 -6.56 24.16 24.54
N LEU A 579 -6.08 25.12 23.75
CA LEU A 579 -5.76 24.90 22.34
C LEU A 579 -4.33 24.39 22.16
N PHE A 580 -3.51 24.42 23.21
CA PHE A 580 -2.13 23.96 23.18
C PHE A 580 -2.06 22.43 23.19
N THR A 581 -1.28 21.85 22.28
CA THR A 581 -1.12 20.41 22.11
C THR A 581 0.29 19.95 22.50
N PRO A 582 0.52 18.63 22.69
CA PRO A 582 1.88 18.11 22.87
C PRO A 582 2.87 18.46 21.75
N TRP A 583 2.39 18.76 20.54
CA TRP A 583 3.23 19.13 19.39
C TRP A 583 3.40 20.64 19.20
N SER A 584 2.70 21.49 19.96
CA SER A 584 2.70 22.94 19.78
C SER A 584 4.09 23.56 19.78
N ASN A 585 5.03 23.03 20.57
CA ASN A 585 6.41 23.54 20.61
C ASN A 585 7.27 23.18 19.38
N GLN A 586 6.77 22.30 18.50
CA GLN A 586 7.53 21.80 17.35
C GLN A 586 6.95 22.29 16.01
N LEU A 587 5.66 22.60 15.96
CA LEU A 587 4.96 23.03 14.75
C LEU A 587 3.63 23.73 15.05
N HIS A 588 3.19 24.52 14.07
CA HIS A 588 1.81 24.98 13.92
C HIS A 588 0.99 23.87 13.26
N LEU A 589 0.27 23.09 14.07
CA LEU A 589 -0.42 21.87 13.68
C LEU A 589 -1.92 22.09 13.48
N PRO A 590 -2.53 21.60 12.38
CA PRO A 590 -3.99 21.53 12.27
C PRO A 590 -4.58 20.62 13.35
N TRP A 591 -5.51 21.15 14.14
CA TRP A 591 -6.13 20.45 15.26
C TRP A 591 -7.65 20.63 15.25
N TYR A 592 -8.40 19.58 15.55
CA TYR A 592 -9.86 19.55 15.38
C TYR A 592 -10.52 19.33 16.73
N LEU A 593 -11.37 20.26 17.13
CA LEU A 593 -11.98 20.30 18.45
C LEU A 593 -13.49 20.42 18.29
N MET A 594 -14.23 19.39 18.69
CA MET A 594 -15.67 19.49 18.84
C MET A 594 -16.00 20.21 20.14
N LEU A 595 -16.83 21.25 20.05
CA LEU A 595 -17.25 22.08 21.20
C LEU A 595 -18.62 21.63 21.72
N GLY A 596 -19.44 21.04 20.86
CA GLY A 596 -20.63 20.29 21.25
C GLY A 596 -21.05 19.38 20.13
N ASP A 597 -21.36 18.13 20.42
CA ASP A 597 -21.68 17.13 19.41
C ASP A 597 -22.90 16.28 19.78
N GLU A 598 -23.68 16.74 20.76
CA GLU A 598 -24.93 16.11 21.22
C GLU A 598 -26.09 17.11 21.32
N LEU A 599 -26.11 18.11 20.46
CA LEU A 599 -27.14 19.14 20.49
C LEU A 599 -28.46 18.59 19.92
N SER A 600 -29.57 19.16 20.39
CA SER A 600 -30.88 18.97 19.77
C SER A 600 -30.84 19.47 18.32
N PRO A 601 -31.56 18.87 17.37
CA PRO A 601 -31.66 19.45 16.02
C PRO A 601 -32.28 20.84 16.08
N GLY A 602 -31.59 21.86 15.58
CA GLY A 602 -32.11 23.21 15.61
C GLY A 602 -31.10 24.29 15.27
N LYS A 603 -31.49 25.55 15.50
CA LYS A 603 -30.57 26.70 15.44
C LYS A 603 -29.90 26.86 16.79
N HIS A 604 -28.60 27.11 16.74
CA HIS A 604 -27.75 27.27 17.91
C HIS A 604 -26.83 28.48 17.74
N LYS A 605 -26.34 28.98 18.88
CA LYS A 605 -25.34 30.05 18.91
C LYS A 605 -24.13 29.62 19.73
N LEU A 606 -22.97 29.52 19.09
CA LEU A 606 -21.68 29.42 19.74
C LEU A 606 -21.17 30.83 20.05
N HIS A 607 -20.79 31.07 21.30
CA HIS A 607 -20.00 32.24 21.70
C HIS A 607 -18.66 31.75 22.23
N LEU A 608 -17.56 32.27 21.69
CA LEU A 608 -16.19 31.90 22.03
C LEU A 608 -15.40 33.15 22.45
N THR A 609 -14.60 33.02 23.51
CA THR A 609 -13.72 34.08 24.02
C THR A 609 -12.33 33.52 24.32
N ILE A 610 -11.26 34.22 23.93
CA ILE A 610 -9.88 33.89 24.32
C ILE A 610 -9.71 34.21 25.81
N ALA A 611 -9.26 33.22 26.59
CA ALA A 611 -9.10 33.35 28.02
C ALA A 611 -7.91 34.27 28.38
N ASN A 612 -7.91 34.78 29.62
CA ASN A 612 -6.79 35.56 30.16
C ASN A 612 -5.61 34.68 30.58
N ASP A 613 -5.88 33.45 30.97
CA ASP A 613 -4.84 32.45 31.24
C ASP A 613 -4.52 31.63 29.98
N LYS A 614 -3.33 31.03 29.97
CA LYS A 614 -2.84 30.17 28.89
C LYS A 614 -2.14 28.94 29.44
N ASN A 615 -1.79 28.01 28.57
CA ASN A 615 -0.91 26.91 28.94
C ASN A 615 0.43 27.47 29.43
N GLU A 616 1.01 26.90 30.49
CA GLU A 616 2.30 27.35 31.05
C GLU A 616 3.44 27.29 30.03
N LYS A 617 3.35 26.38 29.05
CA LYS A 617 4.33 26.23 27.97
C LYS A 617 4.06 27.13 26.77
N SER A 618 2.93 27.83 26.74
CA SER A 618 2.56 28.68 25.61
C SER A 618 3.21 30.05 25.69
N THR A 619 3.73 30.52 24.56
CA THR A 619 4.30 31.87 24.44
C THR A 619 3.23 32.96 24.25
N GLY A 620 1.97 32.61 23.96
CA GLY A 620 0.91 33.57 23.64
C GLY A 620 -0.51 33.09 23.93
N ASN A 621 -1.51 33.80 23.38
CA ASN A 621 -2.94 33.51 23.56
C ASN A 621 -3.65 33.26 22.22
N ALA A 622 -2.93 32.81 21.20
CA ALA A 622 -3.45 32.74 19.85
C ALA A 622 -4.57 31.70 19.70
N CYS A 623 -5.65 32.12 19.05
CA CYS A 623 -6.69 31.25 18.50
C CYS A 623 -6.77 31.53 17.00
N ARG A 624 -6.47 30.52 16.19
CA ARG A 624 -6.43 30.62 14.73
C ARG A 624 -7.35 29.57 14.14
N ILE A 625 -8.54 29.98 13.74
CA ILE A 625 -9.57 29.09 13.20
C ILE A 625 -9.44 29.09 11.68
N VAL A 626 -9.30 27.90 11.09
CA VAL A 626 -9.25 27.69 9.64
C VAL A 626 -10.63 27.35 9.10
N TYR A 627 -11.40 26.54 9.84
CA TYR A 627 -12.77 26.19 9.51
C TYR A 627 -13.60 26.06 10.79
N PHE A 628 -14.88 26.41 10.69
CA PHE A 628 -15.86 25.90 11.64
C PHE A 628 -16.29 24.49 11.21
N LEU A 629 -16.64 23.65 12.17
CA LEU A 629 -17.14 22.30 11.94
C LEU A 629 -18.61 22.30 12.32
N VAL A 630 -19.51 21.95 11.41
CA VAL A 630 -20.94 21.83 11.73
C VAL A 630 -21.45 20.49 11.26
N ASN A 631 -22.21 19.82 12.15
CA ASN A 631 -22.93 18.61 11.81
C ASN A 631 -24.43 18.94 11.83
N GLU A 632 -25.08 18.99 10.67
CA GLU A 632 -26.47 19.48 10.52
C GLU A 632 -27.58 18.53 11.01
#